data_AF-A0A6P7HCI8-F1
#
_entry.id   AF-A0A6P7HCI8-F1
#
_cell.length_a   1.000
_cell.length_b   1.000
_cell.length_c   1.000
_cell.angle_alpha   90.00
_cell.angle_beta   90.00
_cell.angle_gamma   90.00
#
_symmetry.space_group_name_H-M   'P 1'
#
loop_
_entity.id
_entity.type
_entity.pdbx_description
1 polymer ?
#
loop_
_entity_poly.entity_id
_entity_poly.type
_entity_poly.pdbx_seq_one_letter_code
_entity_poly.pdbx_strand_id
1 'polypeptide(L)'
;MAENLKRRPRKGILKNSSSFDKQDPQFNAKKQKETKWDEMNIIATLHPADKDYGHMKIQEPKTPFNYMEQDNIEELDASELAERYLFILLNHIIFCWQQYLSIDKIIF
;
A
#
# COMPACT_ATOMS: atom_id res chain seq x y z
N MET A 1 -13.05 -8.89 -55.73
CA MET A 1 -13.17 -8.83 -54.25
C MET A 1 -12.54 -10.03 -53.52
N ALA A 2 -11.81 -10.94 -54.18
CA ALA A 2 -11.31 -12.19 -53.57
C ALA A 2 -9.95 -12.07 -52.85
N GLU A 3 -9.27 -10.93 -52.98
CA GLU A 3 -7.86 -10.79 -52.56
C GLU A 3 -7.64 -10.76 -51.03
N ASN A 4 -8.69 -10.64 -50.22
CA ASN A 4 -8.60 -10.57 -48.75
C ASN A 4 -8.63 -11.94 -48.06
N LEU A 5 -9.01 -13.02 -48.76
CA LEU A 5 -9.14 -14.37 -48.18
C LEU A 5 -7.79 -15.04 -47.87
N LYS A 6 -6.69 -14.55 -48.45
CA LYS A 6 -5.33 -15.08 -48.24
C LYS A 6 -4.60 -14.41 -47.07
N ARG A 7 -5.16 -13.34 -46.49
CA ARG A 7 -4.49 -12.58 -45.42
C ARG A 7 -4.77 -13.24 -44.08
N ARG A 8 -3.71 -13.63 -43.37
CA ARG A 8 -3.83 -14.15 -42.00
C ARG A 8 -4.45 -13.09 -41.09
N PRO A 9 -5.41 -13.45 -40.22
CA PRO A 9 -6.00 -12.51 -39.27
C PRO A 9 -4.91 -11.94 -38.34
N ARG A 10 -5.03 -10.66 -38.00
CA ARG A 10 -4.10 -10.02 -37.06
C ARG A 10 -4.17 -10.76 -35.72
N LYS A 11 -3.01 -11.09 -35.16
CA LYS A 11 -2.92 -11.76 -33.87
C LYS A 11 -3.54 -10.85 -32.80
N GLY A 12 -4.48 -11.39 -32.02
CA GLY A 12 -5.07 -10.69 -30.90
C GLY A 12 -4.07 -10.51 -29.75
N ILE A 13 -4.38 -9.60 -28.83
CA ILE A 13 -3.59 -9.37 -27.61
C ILE A 13 -3.97 -10.31 -26.46
N LEU A 14 -5.08 -11.05 -26.60
CA LEU A 14 -5.57 -11.97 -25.58
C LEU A 14 -4.51 -13.04 -25.34
N LYS A 15 -3.93 -13.02 -24.14
CA LYS A 15 -3.03 -14.07 -23.68
C LYS A 15 -3.88 -15.31 -23.43
N ASN A 16 -3.41 -16.46 -23.90
CA ASN A 16 -4.02 -17.73 -23.59
C ASN A 16 -3.96 -17.97 -22.08
N SER A 17 -5.12 -17.96 -21.42
CA SER A 17 -5.30 -18.44 -20.05
C SER A 17 -5.28 -19.97 -20.05
N SER A 18 -4.18 -20.59 -20.52
CA SER A 18 -3.98 -22.03 -20.36
C SER A 18 -3.57 -22.30 -18.91
N SER A 19 -4.50 -22.12 -17.99
CA SER A 19 -4.37 -22.53 -16.59
C SER A 19 -4.51 -24.05 -16.43
N PHE A 20 -4.77 -24.81 -17.49
CA PHE A 20 -5.03 -26.25 -17.33
C PHE A 20 -4.35 -27.21 -18.31
N ASP A 21 -3.71 -26.78 -19.40
CA ASP A 21 -2.99 -27.76 -20.21
C ASP A 21 -1.91 -27.15 -21.09
N LYS A 22 -0.74 -27.80 -21.02
CA LYS A 22 0.47 -27.62 -21.84
C LYS A 22 1.41 -26.49 -21.41
N GLN A 23 2.42 -26.91 -20.65
CA GLN A 23 3.69 -26.21 -20.48
C GLN A 23 4.35 -26.05 -21.86
N ASP A 24 4.13 -24.92 -22.50
CA ASP A 24 4.87 -24.53 -23.69
C ASP A 24 6.16 -23.82 -23.23
N PRO A 25 7.34 -24.47 -23.26
CA PRO A 25 8.58 -23.92 -22.68
C PRO A 25 9.03 -22.61 -23.34
N GLN A 26 8.42 -22.23 -24.47
CA GLN A 26 8.71 -20.99 -25.19
C GLN A 26 8.16 -19.73 -24.50
N PHE A 27 7.15 -19.83 -23.62
CA PHE A 27 6.50 -18.64 -23.05
C PHE A 27 7.25 -18.05 -21.84
N ASN A 28 8.02 -18.87 -21.13
CA ASN A 28 8.84 -18.45 -19.97
C ASN A 28 10.13 -17.71 -20.38
N ALA A 29 10.49 -17.69 -21.67
CA ALA A 29 11.65 -16.96 -22.20
C ALA A 29 11.31 -15.52 -22.63
N LYS A 30 10.07 -15.05 -22.45
CA LYS A 30 9.76 -13.63 -22.64
C LYS A 30 10.32 -12.87 -21.44
N LYS A 31 11.60 -12.47 -21.57
CA LYS A 31 12.27 -11.41 -20.78
C LYS A 31 11.21 -10.48 -20.19
N GLN A 32 11.19 -10.34 -18.86
CA GLN A 32 10.40 -9.32 -18.21
C GLN A 32 10.77 -7.99 -18.87
N LYS A 33 9.90 -7.52 -19.77
CA LYS A 33 10.09 -6.24 -20.41
C LYS A 33 9.75 -5.24 -19.33
N GLU A 34 10.77 -4.58 -18.82
CA GLU A 34 10.60 -3.45 -17.91
C GLU A 34 9.69 -2.42 -18.60
N THR A 35 8.80 -1.84 -17.80
CA THR A 35 7.94 -0.74 -18.27
C THR A 35 8.83 0.46 -18.55
N LYS A 36 8.85 0.92 -19.81
CA LYS A 36 9.54 2.14 -20.23
C LYS A 36 8.52 3.24 -20.47
N TRP A 37 8.83 4.44 -19.98
CA TRP A 37 8.03 5.64 -20.23
C TRP A 37 8.52 6.38 -21.49
N ASP A 38 7.58 7.07 -22.16
CA ASP A 38 7.89 7.93 -23.30
C ASP A 38 8.14 9.37 -22.83
N GLU A 39 9.41 9.74 -22.74
CA GLU A 39 9.85 11.06 -22.25
C GLU A 39 9.26 12.21 -23.07
N MET A 40 9.04 12.02 -24.38
CA MET A 40 8.44 13.06 -25.22
C MET A 40 6.96 13.27 -24.89
N ASN A 41 6.24 12.20 -24.55
CA ASN A 41 4.85 12.28 -24.10
C ASN A 41 4.74 12.93 -22.72
N ILE A 42 5.68 12.63 -21.82
CA ILE A 42 5.75 13.25 -20.50
C ILE A 42 5.97 14.76 -20.64
N ILE A 43 6.95 15.20 -21.43
CA ILE A 43 7.26 16.63 -21.60
C ILE A 43 6.09 17.37 -22.25
N ALA A 44 5.45 16.79 -23.27
CA ALA A 44 4.35 17.42 -23.98
C ALA A 44 3.10 17.63 -23.10
N THR A 45 2.91 16.82 -22.06
CA THR A 45 1.79 16.92 -21.12
C THR A 45 2.19 17.53 -19.78
N LEU A 46 3.49 17.76 -19.56
CA LEU A 46 4.00 18.46 -18.39
C LEU A 46 3.47 19.90 -18.41
N HIS A 47 2.98 20.32 -17.25
CA HIS A 47 2.01 21.39 -17.04
C HIS A 47 2.17 22.66 -17.91
N PRO A 48 1.06 23.24 -18.40
CA PRO A 48 1.10 24.50 -19.14
C PRO A 48 1.69 25.62 -18.27
N ALA A 49 2.46 26.51 -18.91
CA ALA A 49 3.26 27.55 -18.28
C ALA A 49 2.49 28.48 -17.31
N ASP A 50 1.17 28.54 -17.43
CA ASP A 50 0.31 29.45 -16.66
C ASP A 50 -0.32 28.79 -15.42
N LYS A 51 0.03 27.54 -15.11
CA LYS A 51 -0.57 26.79 -14.00
C LYS A 51 0.46 26.30 -13.00
N ASP A 52 0.79 27.16 -12.06
CA ASP A 52 1.48 26.78 -10.84
C ASP A 52 0.47 26.18 -9.85
N TYR A 53 0.08 24.93 -10.09
CA TYR A 53 -0.89 24.18 -9.28
C TYR A 53 -0.54 24.09 -7.77
N GLY A 54 0.63 24.55 -7.34
CA GLY A 54 1.07 24.60 -5.94
C GLY A 54 1.47 25.98 -5.39
N HIS A 55 1.48 27.06 -6.19
CA HIS A 55 1.97 28.39 -5.73
C HIS A 55 0.87 29.45 -5.62
N MET A 56 -0.34 29.15 -6.10
CA MET A 56 -1.47 30.03 -5.85
C MET A 56 -1.87 29.90 -4.38
N LYS A 57 -1.59 30.93 -3.57
CA LYS A 57 -2.14 31.05 -2.22
C LYS A 57 -3.66 31.23 -2.35
N ILE A 58 -4.38 30.12 -2.40
CA ILE A 58 -5.84 30.14 -2.28
C ILE A 58 -6.11 30.59 -0.85
N GLN A 59 -6.93 31.63 -0.68
CA GLN A 59 -7.45 32.04 0.62
C GLN A 59 -8.48 31.00 1.06
N GLU A 60 -8.02 29.77 1.33
CA GLU A 60 -8.89 28.74 1.86
C GLU A 60 -9.41 29.24 3.22
N PRO A 61 -10.74 29.20 3.44
CA PRO A 61 -11.26 29.52 4.75
C PRO A 61 -10.59 28.58 5.74
N LYS A 62 -10.05 29.13 6.83
CA LYS A 62 -9.42 28.32 7.89
C LYS A 62 -10.38 27.19 8.21
N THR A 63 -9.94 25.95 7.96
CA THR A 63 -10.75 24.79 8.26
C THR A 63 -11.11 24.88 9.76
N PRO A 64 -12.38 24.70 10.14
CA PRO A 64 -12.83 24.95 11.52
C PRO A 64 -12.12 24.13 12.61
N PHE A 65 -11.23 23.21 12.26
CA PHE A 65 -10.48 22.36 13.18
C PHE A 65 -9.04 22.83 13.44
N ASN A 66 -8.64 23.99 12.91
CA ASN A 66 -7.34 24.58 13.22
C ASN A 66 -7.37 25.38 14.54
N TYR A 67 -7.82 24.72 15.61
CA TYR A 67 -7.85 25.24 16.99
C TYR A 67 -7.22 24.28 18.00
N MET A 68 -6.47 23.27 17.54
CA MET A 68 -5.50 22.66 18.44
C MET A 68 -4.31 23.61 18.45
N GLU A 69 -4.34 24.60 19.33
CA GLU A 69 -3.14 25.35 19.69
C GLU A 69 -2.05 24.30 19.97
N GLN A 70 -0.94 24.38 19.24
CA GLN A 70 0.23 23.50 19.38
C GLN A 70 0.70 23.37 20.84
N ASP A 71 0.31 24.33 21.68
CA ASP A 71 0.62 24.46 23.10
C ASP A 71 -0.18 23.49 24.00
N ASN A 72 -1.23 22.82 23.49
CA ASN A 72 -1.99 21.78 24.20
C ASN A 72 -1.65 20.36 23.76
N ILE A 73 -0.51 20.15 23.10
CA ILE A 73 0.06 18.80 23.00
C ILE A 73 0.70 18.54 24.36
N GLU A 74 -0.04 17.92 25.28
CA GLU A 74 0.55 17.30 26.47
C GLU A 74 1.72 16.44 25.96
N GLU A 75 2.95 16.88 26.29
CA GLU A 75 4.17 16.17 25.92
C GLU A 75 4.10 14.79 26.57
N LEU A 76 3.74 13.79 25.77
CA LEU A 76 3.64 12.40 26.21
C LEU A 76 5.05 11.92 26.56
N ASP A 77 5.37 11.87 27.85
CA ASP A 77 6.65 11.31 28.31
C ASP A 77 6.69 9.81 27.98
N ALA A 78 7.60 9.47 27.08
CA ALA A 78 7.84 8.08 26.66
C ALA A 78 8.20 7.18 27.84
N SER A 79 8.82 7.73 28.89
CA SER A 79 9.23 7.02 30.09
C SER A 79 8.02 6.60 30.93
N GLU A 80 7.11 7.55 31.21
CA GLU A 80 5.85 7.27 31.91
C GLU A 80 5.01 6.21 31.16
N LEU A 81 4.93 6.33 29.83
CA LEU A 81 4.18 5.37 29.01
C LEU A 81 4.77 3.96 29.10
N ALA A 82 6.11 3.84 29.05
CA ALA A 82 6.80 2.57 29.17
C ALA A 82 6.56 1.92 30.54
N GLU A 83 6.60 2.70 31.62
CA GLU A 83 6.29 2.22 32.97
C GLU A 83 4.85 1.69 33.09
N ARG A 84 3.87 2.42 32.52
CA ARG A 84 2.47 1.97 32.50
C ARG A 84 2.29 0.68 31.71
N TYR A 85 2.95 0.55 30.56
CA TYR A 85 2.92 -0.70 29.78
C TYR A 85 3.56 -1.86 30.54
N LEU A 86 4.71 -1.66 31.17
CA LEU A 86 5.37 -2.67 31.98
C LEU A 86 4.48 -3.11 33.15
N PHE A 87 3.83 -2.17 33.83
CA PHE A 87 2.89 -2.49 34.90
C PHE A 87 1.74 -3.37 34.41
N ILE A 88 1.10 -3.01 33.29
CA ILE A 88 -0.01 -3.81 32.72
C ILE A 88 0.47 -5.22 32.33
N LEU A 89 1.62 -5.32 31.66
CA LEU A 89 2.18 -6.60 31.23
C LEU A 89 2.55 -7.49 32.41
N LEU A 90 3.19 -6.94 33.45
CA LEU A 90 3.55 -7.68 34.66
C LEU A 90 2.31 -8.19 35.39
N ASN A 91 1.29 -7.35 35.55
CA ASN A 91 0.02 -7.78 36.17
C ASN A 91 -0.65 -8.89 35.36
N HIS A 92 -0.65 -8.78 34.03
CA HIS A 92 -1.20 -9.81 33.17
C HIS A 92 -0.43 -11.13 33.29
N ILE A 93 0.91 -11.08 33.31
CA ILE A 93 1.77 -12.27 33.50
C ILE A 93 1.50 -12.92 34.86
N ILE A 94 1.42 -12.13 35.94
CA ILE A 94 1.12 -12.63 37.28
C ILE A 94 -0.25 -13.30 37.32
N PHE A 95 -1.26 -12.68 36.71
CA PHE A 95 -2.61 -13.23 36.61
C PHE A 95 -2.62 -14.57 35.85
N CYS A 96 -1.96 -14.64 34.69
CA CYS A 96 -1.83 -15.89 33.93
C CYS A 96 -1.11 -16.98 34.74
N TRP A 97 -0.08 -16.62 35.50
CA TRP A 97 0.68 -17.57 36.31
C TRP A 97 -0.14 -18.09 37.51
N GLN A 98 -0.91 -17.22 38.17
CA GLN A 98 -1.86 -17.62 39.20
C GLN A 98 -2.93 -18.57 38.67
N GLN A 99 -3.46 -18.30 37.47
CA GLN A 99 -4.43 -19.18 36.82
C GLN A 99 -3.81 -20.55 36.48
N TYR A 100 -2.59 -20.58 35.95
CA TYR A 100 -1.87 -21.82 35.65
C TYR A 100 -1.66 -22.67 36.91
N LEU A 101 -1.16 -22.08 38.00
CA LEU A 101 -1.02 -22.74 39.29
C LEU A 101 -2.35 -23.20 39.90
N SER A 102 -3.44 -22.48 39.63
CA SER A 102 -4.77 -22.87 40.07
C SER A 102 -5.32 -24.05 39.28
N ILE A 103 -4.98 -24.17 37.99
CA ILE A 103 -5.37 -25.30 37.14
C ILE A 103 -4.58 -26.56 37.54
N ASP A 104 -3.29 -26.43 37.81
CA ASP A 104 -2.44 -27.56 38.23
C ASP A 104 -2.91 -28.19 39.56
N LYS A 105 -3.49 -27.39 40.47
CA LYS A 105 -4.09 -27.87 41.74
C LYS A 105 -5.45 -28.55 41.58
N ILE A 106 -6.09 -28.45 40.41
CA ILE A 106 -7.39 -29.09 40.12
C ILE A 106 -7.19 -30.41 39.36
N ILE A 107 -6.04 -30.59 38.69
CA ILE A 107 -5.75 -31.77 37.86
C ILE A 107 -5.07 -32.90 38.67
N PHE A 108 -4.64 -32.64 39.90
CA PHE A 108 -4.20 -33.65 40.90
C PHE A 108 -5.14 -33.67 42.10
#